data_AF-A0A959F6X6-F1
#
_entry.id   AF-A0A959F6X6-F1
#
_cell.length_a   1.000
_cell.length_b   1.000
_cell.length_c   1.000
_cell.angle_alpha   90.00
_cell.angle_beta   90.00
_cell.angle_gamma   90.00
#
_symmetry.space_group_name_H-M   'P 1'
#
loop_
_entity.id
_entity.type
_entity.pdbx_description
1 polymer ?
#
loop_
_entity_poly.entity_id
_entity_poly.type
_entity_poly.pdbx_seq_one_letter_code
_entity_poly.pdbx_strand_id
1 'polypeptide(L)' 'RIIKELEEEGAQGVVLGCTEIPLLISGEDVDIPVFDTTTIHAELAVDWALGVLVR' A
#
# COMPACT_ATOMS: atom_id res chain seq x y z
N ARG A 1 -14.97 -7.63 -2.52
CA ARG A 1 -16.11 -7.57 -1.57
C ARG A 1 -15.72 -6.80 -0.31
N ILE A 2 -14.76 -7.28 0.50
CA ILE A 2 -14.36 -6.62 1.76
C ILE A 2 -13.93 -5.16 1.52
N ILE A 3 -13.02 -4.91 0.58
CA ILE A 3 -12.53 -3.56 0.28
C ILE A 3 -13.67 -2.61 -0.11
N LYS A 4 -14.54 -3.05 -1.03
CA LYS A 4 -15.71 -2.29 -1.47
C LYS A 4 -16.69 -1.97 -0.34
N GLU A 5 -16.94 -2.91 0.58
CA GLU A 5 -17.79 -2.66 1.75
C GLU A 5 -17.17 -1.57 2.64
N LEU A 6 -15.85 -1.59 2.85
CA LEU A 6 -15.14 -0.55 3.61
C LEU A 6 -15.09 0.80 2.88
N GLU A 7 -14.99 0.81 1.56
CA GLU A 7 -15.12 2.02 0.73
C GLU A 7 -16.51 2.67 0.92
N GLU A 8 -17.58 1.87 0.88
CA GLU A 8 -18.95 2.33 1.12
C GLU A 8 -19.15 2.87 2.55
N GLU A 9 -18.39 2.36 3.52
CA GLU A 9 -18.31 2.87 4.89
C GLU A 9 -17.43 4.12 5.05
N GLY A 10 -16.79 4.59 3.98
CA GLY A 10 -16.02 5.84 3.94
C GLY A 10 -14.51 5.67 4.04
N ALA A 11 -13.97 4.46 3.87
CA ALA A 11 -12.53 4.27 3.75
C ALA A 11 -12.00 5.03 2.53
N GLN A 12 -10.90 5.77 2.73
CA GLN A 12 -10.28 6.62 1.69
C GLN A 12 -8.98 6.02 1.15
N GLY A 13 -8.60 4.85 1.63
CA GLY A 13 -7.44 4.09 1.18
C GLY A 13 -7.36 2.72 1.85
N VAL A 14 -6.61 1.80 1.25
CA VAL A 14 -6.42 0.43 1.74
C VAL A 14 -4.95 0.19 2.03
N VAL A 15 -4.64 -0.27 3.24
CA VAL A 15 -3.28 -0.68 3.62
C VAL A 15 -3.15 -2.19 3.43
N LEU A 16 -2.23 -2.64 2.57
CA LEU A 16 -1.90 -4.05 2.43
C LEU A 16 -0.92 -4.43 3.55
N GLY A 17 -1.49 -4.84 4.68
CA GLY A 17 -0.75 -5.08 5.93
C GLY A 17 -0.04 -6.44 6.03
N CYS A 18 -0.25 -7.33 5.06
CA CYS A 18 0.45 -8.62 4.99
C CYS A 18 1.19 -8.72 3.66
N THR A 19 2.34 -9.38 3.65
CA THR A 19 3.21 -9.57 2.47
C THR A 19 2.56 -10.37 1.34
N GLU A 20 1.53 -11.16 1.64
CA GLU A 20 0.83 -12.05 0.71
C GLU A 20 -0.31 -11.36 -0.04
N ILE A 21 -0.91 -10.32 0.54
CA ILE A 21 -2.08 -9.65 -0.05
C ILE A 21 -1.73 -8.99 -1.41
N PRO A 22 -0.56 -8.34 -1.59
CA PRO A 22 -0.15 -7.82 -2.90
C PRO A 22 -0.06 -8.88 -4.02
N LEU A 23 -0.01 -10.18 -3.68
CA LEU A 23 -0.02 -11.27 -4.67
C LEU A 23 -1.42 -11.55 -5.24
N LEU A 24 -2.47 -11.04 -4.58
CA LEU A 24 -3.87 -11.29 -4.90
C LEU A 24 -4.63 -10.03 -5.32
N ILE A 25 -4.14 -8.84 -4.93
CA ILE A 25 -4.81 -7.56 -5.12
C ILE A 25 -3.80 -6.54 -5.64
N SER A 26 -4.16 -5.87 -6.74
CA SER A 26 -3.41 -4.77 -7.34
C SER A 26 -4.20 -3.46 -7.26
N GLY A 27 -3.56 -2.33 -7.58
CA GLY A 27 -4.23 -1.03 -7.65
C GLY A 27 -5.33 -0.94 -8.72
N GLU A 28 -5.37 -1.86 -9.69
CA GLU A 28 -6.43 -1.92 -10.70
C GLU A 28 -7.71 -2.58 -10.17
N ASP A 29 -7.64 -3.29 -9.04
CA ASP A 29 -8.75 -4.02 -8.44
C ASP A 29 -9.56 -3.15 -7.44
N VAL A 30 -9.12 -1.93 -7.16
CA VAL A 30 -9.58 -1.07 -6.06
C VAL A 30 -9.74 0.37 -6.53
N ASP A 31 -10.88 1.01 -6.20
CA ASP A 31 -11.20 2.37 -6.66
C ASP A 31 -10.56 3.47 -5.77
N ILE A 32 -10.08 3.10 -4.58
CA ILE A 32 -9.36 3.98 -3.64
C ILE A 32 -7.85 3.65 -3.60
N PRO A 33 -6.99 4.60 -3.18
CA PRO A 33 -5.55 4.38 -3.08
C PRO A 33 -5.18 3.13 -2.28
N VAL A 34 -4.27 2.33 -2.83
CA VAL A 34 -3.71 1.12 -2.20
C VAL A 34 -2.28 1.38 -1.75
N PHE A 35 -1.97 1.02 -0.51
CA PHE A 35 -0.66 1.19 0.12
C PHE A 35 -0.05 -0.18 0.43
N ASP A 36 0.84 -0.65 -0.45
CA ASP A 36 1.66 -1.82 -0.16
C ASP A 36 2.74 -1.47 0.86
N THR A 37 2.54 -1.93 2.10
CA THR A 37 3.46 -1.63 3.20
C THR A 37 4.86 -2.20 2.96
N THR A 38 4.98 -3.33 2.27
CA THR A 38 6.27 -3.97 2.02
C THR A 38 7.07 -3.14 1.04
N THR A 39 6.44 -2.73 -0.07
CA THR A 39 7.06 -1.90 -1.10
C THR A 39 7.46 -0.55 -0.53
N ILE A 40 6.54 0.16 0.13
CA ILE A 40 6.81 1.48 0.73
C ILE A 40 7.97 1.40 1.73
N HIS A 41 7.98 0.37 2.58
CA HIS A 41 9.04 0.22 3.59
C HIS A 41 10.40 -0.10 2.95
N ALA A 42 10.42 -0.93 1.91
CA ALA A 42 11.65 -1.27 1.20
C ALA A 42 12.23 -0.06 0.44
N GLU A 43 11.39 0.73 -0.24
CA GLU A 43 11.79 1.95 -0.93
C GLU A 43 12.40 2.96 0.05
N LEU A 44 11.72 3.23 1.18
CA LEU A 44 12.24 4.11 2.23
C LEU A 44 13.57 3.61 2.80
N ALA A 45 13.73 2.30 2.99
CA ALA A 45 14.98 1.73 3.47
C ALA A 45 16.13 1.91 2.46
N VAL A 46 15.85 1.75 1.17
CA VAL A 46 16.83 2.00 0.09
C VAL A 46 17.20 3.48 0.03
N ASP A 47 16.21 4.37 0.04
CA ASP A 47 16.42 5.81 -0.01
C ASP A 47 17.22 6.31 1.19
N TRP A 48 16.95 5.76 2.38
CA TRP A 48 17.74 6.02 3.58
C TRP A 48 19.20 5.57 3.37
N ALA A 49 19.40 4.33 2.90
CA ALA A 49 20.74 3.77 2.70
C ALA A 49 21.57 4.55 1.66
N LEU A 50 20.92 5.09 0.63
CA LEU A 50 21.55 5.88 -0.43
C LEU A 50 21.68 7.38 -0.09
N GLY A 51 21.13 7.82 1.03
CA GLY A 51 21.19 9.19 1.48
C GLY A 51 20.26 10.15 0.70
N VAL A 52 19.23 9.61 0.04
CA VAL A 52 18.26 10.38 -0.76
C VAL A 52 17.33 11.22 0.14
N LEU A 53 16.93 10.66 1.30
CA LEU A 53 16.01 11.29 2.26
C LEU A 53 16.68 12.16 3.34
N VAL A 54 18.02 12.23 3.36
CA VAL A 54 18.81 12.94 4.40
C VAL A 54 19.52 14.19 3.87
N ARG A 55 19.12 14.68 2.69
CA ARG A 55 19.49 16.01 2.19
C ARG A 55 18.38 17.01 2.46
#